data_AF-A0A6A1TZ35-F1
#
_entry.id   AF-A0A6A1TZ35-F1
#
_cell.length_a   1.000
_cell.length_b   1.000
_cell.length_c   1.000
_cell.angle_alpha   90.00
_cell.angle_beta   90.00
_cell.angle_gamma   90.00
#
_symmetry.space_group_name_H-M   'P 1'
#
loop_
_entity.id
_entity.type
_entity.pdbx_description
1 polymer ?
#
loop_
_entity_poly.entity_id
_entity_poly.type
_entity_poly.pdbx_seq_one_letter_code
_entity_poly.pdbx_strand_id
1 'polypeptide(L)'
;MSTLTPQELEGRLNAHREVLIELLSAMIGGEVTITSFLRRLRDDATFKDNEEDPGLLPDGAFAIENSAAREVRSILDAARARAEADK
;
A
#
# COMPACT_ATOMS: atom_id res chain seq x y z
N MET A 1 -0.68 12.89 -18.26
CA MET A 1 -0.67 11.64 -17.48
C MET A 1 0.32 10.71 -18.14
N SER A 2 1.39 10.30 -17.44
CA SER A 2 2.28 9.27 -17.97
C SER A 2 1.51 7.96 -18.05
N THR A 3 1.60 7.28 -19.19
CA THR A 3 1.07 5.93 -19.38
C THR A 3 1.83 4.98 -18.45
N LEU A 4 1.10 4.27 -17.59
CA LEU A 4 1.69 3.26 -16.72
C LEU A 4 2.21 2.10 -17.56
N THR A 5 3.35 1.55 -17.18
CA THR A 5 3.82 0.27 -17.72
C THR A 5 2.90 -0.86 -17.26
N PRO A 6 2.82 -1.99 -17.99
CA PRO A 6 2.05 -3.16 -17.55
C PRO A 6 2.45 -3.65 -16.16
N GLN A 7 3.74 -3.61 -15.84
CA GLN A 7 4.31 -4.01 -14.55
C GLN A 7 3.83 -3.09 -13.42
N GLU A 8 3.79 -1.77 -13.66
CA GLU A 8 3.24 -0.83 -12.68
C GLU A 8 1.75 -1.01 -12.48
N LEU A 9 1.00 -1.30 -13.56
CA LEU A 9 -0.42 -1.57 -13.45
C LEU A 9 -0.69 -2.84 -12.64
N GLU A 10 0.08 -3.90 -12.89
CA GLU A 10 0.01 -5.15 -12.14
C GLU A 10 0.30 -4.95 -10.65
N GLY A 11 1.41 -4.27 -10.32
CA GLY A 11 1.75 -3.99 -8.92
C GLY A 11 0.67 -3.19 -8.20
N ARG A 12 0.12 -2.15 -8.85
CA ARG A 12 -0.99 -1.38 -8.29
C ARG A 12 -2.26 -2.22 -8.09
N LEU A 13 -2.62 -3.08 -9.04
CA LEU A 13 -3.80 -3.95 -8.92
C LEU A 13 -3.62 -4.98 -7.79
N ASN A 14 -2.44 -5.58 -7.69
CA ASN A 14 -2.12 -6.52 -6.62
C ASN A 14 -2.17 -5.84 -5.25
N ALA A 15 -1.64 -4.62 -5.12
CA ALA A 15 -1.73 -3.84 -3.89
C ALA A 15 -3.17 -3.63 -3.43
N HIS A 16 -4.09 -3.28 -4.33
CA HIS A 16 -5.50 -3.15 -3.97
C HIS A 16 -6.11 -4.47 -3.54
N ARG A 17 -5.78 -5.56 -4.23
CA ARG A 17 -6.27 -6.90 -3.89
C ARG A 17 -5.85 -7.29 -2.48
N GLU A 18 -4.58 -7.09 -2.13
CA GLU A 18 -4.06 -7.41 -0.79
C GLU A 18 -4.74 -6.55 0.28
N VAL A 19 -4.85 -5.23 0.08
CA VAL A 19 -5.55 -4.34 1.02
C VAL A 19 -7.00 -4.77 1.25
N LEU A 20 -7.70 -5.19 0.20
CA LEU A 20 -9.08 -5.70 0.32
C LEU A 20 -9.16 -7.02 1.09
N ILE A 21 -8.23 -7.94 0.85
CA ILE A 21 -8.16 -9.23 1.58
C ILE A 21 -7.90 -8.97 3.06
N GLU A 22 -6.96 -8.10 3.39
CA GLU A 22 -6.62 -7.76 4.77
C GLU A 22 -7.80 -7.08 5.48
N LEU A 23 -8.46 -6.14 4.80
CA LEU A 23 -9.66 -5.48 5.33
C LEU A 23 -10.78 -6.49 5.62
N LEU A 24 -11.08 -7.38 4.67
CA LEU A 24 -12.08 -8.43 4.85
C LEU A 24 -11.70 -9.38 5.98
N SER A 25 -10.43 -9.78 6.06
CA SER A 25 -9.91 -10.63 7.13
C SER A 25 -10.05 -9.98 8.51
N ALA A 26 -9.78 -8.66 8.59
CA ALA A 26 -9.95 -7.89 9.81
C ALA A 26 -11.43 -7.81 10.24
N MET A 27 -12.35 -7.60 9.29
CA MET A 27 -13.79 -7.56 9.56
C MET A 27 -14.32 -8.93 10.02
N ILE A 28 -13.85 -10.03 9.43
CA ILE A 28 -14.23 -11.39 9.82
C ILE A 28 -13.69 -11.73 11.22
N GLY A 29 -12.46 -11.30 11.52
CA GLY A 29 -11.76 -11.60 12.78
C GLY A 29 -12.18 -10.79 14.00
N GLY A 30 -13.15 -9.87 13.89
CA GLY A 30 -13.64 -9.04 15.00
C GLY A 30 -12.69 -7.91 15.45
N GLU A 31 -13.10 -7.12 16.45
CA GLU A 31 -12.45 -5.84 16.85
C GLU A 31 -10.94 -5.93 17.14
N VAL A 32 -10.47 -7.04 17.71
CA VAL A 32 -9.04 -7.26 18.01
C VAL A 32 -8.20 -7.28 16.73
N THR A 33 -8.76 -7.80 15.64
CA THR A 33 -8.08 -7.93 14.35
C THR A 33 -8.02 -6.60 13.60
N ILE A 34 -8.99 -5.71 13.79
CA ILE A 34 -9.00 -4.36 13.20
C ILE A 34 -7.86 -3.49 13.75
N THR A 35 -7.64 -3.50 15.07
CA THR A 35 -6.57 -2.68 15.68
C THR A 35 -5.18 -3.14 15.23
N SER A 36 -4.97 -4.46 15.11
CA SER A 36 -3.70 -5.01 14.63
C SER A 36 -3.47 -4.75 13.13
N PHE A 37 -4.52 -4.76 12.31
CA PHE A 37 -4.49 -4.37 10.91
C PHE A 37 -4.08 -2.89 10.75
N LEU A 38 -4.74 -1.97 11.46
CA LEU A 38 -4.39 -0.54 11.42
C LEU A 38 -2.95 -0.28 11.89
N ARG A 39 -2.45 -1.05 12.86
CA ARG A 39 -1.06 -0.98 13.31
C ARG A 39 -0.09 -1.40 12.19
N ARG A 40 -0.33 -2.55 11.55
CA ARG A 40 0.51 -3.05 10.45
C ARG A 40 0.57 -2.06 9.29
N LEU A 41 -0.59 -1.55 8.86
CA LEU A 41 -0.67 -0.54 7.80
C LEU A 41 0.17 0.72 8.12
N ARG A 42 0.19 1.16 9.38
CA ARG A 42 1.01 2.29 9.80
C ARG A 42 2.50 1.95 9.80
N ASP A 43 2.86 0.76 10.26
CA ASP A 43 4.24 0.32 10.34
C ASP A 43 4.84 0.16 8.92
N ASP A 44 4.06 -0.38 7.97
CA ASP A 44 4.43 -0.49 6.56
C ASP A 44 4.57 0.87 5.86
N ALA A 45 3.75 1.86 6.24
CA ALA A 45 3.87 3.23 5.74
C ALA A 45 5.17 3.91 6.23
N THR A 46 5.68 3.53 7.41
CA THR A 46 6.84 4.16 8.07
C THR A 46 8.18 3.55 7.61
N PHE A 47 8.22 2.26 7.26
CA PHE A 47 9.45 1.55 6.91
C PHE A 47 10.12 2.03 5.60
N LYS A 48 9.46 2.86 4.79
CA LYS A 48 9.91 3.26 3.44
C LYS A 48 10.35 4.73 3.30
N ASP A 49 10.68 5.43 4.39
CA ASP A 49 11.28 6.78 4.34
C ASP A 49 12.82 6.75 4.30
N ASN A 50 13.46 5.59 4.50
CA ASN A 50 14.90 5.48 4.76
C ASN A 50 15.63 4.51 3.82
N GLU A 51 15.55 4.68 2.49
CA GLU A 51 16.56 4.27 1.48
C GLU A 51 15.87 3.91 0.15
N GLU A 52 15.83 4.84 -0.80
CA GLU A 52 15.82 4.48 -2.22
C GLU A 52 17.18 4.90 -2.81
N ASP A 53 18.06 3.91 -2.99
CA ASP A 53 19.39 4.05 -3.60
C ASP A 53 19.25 4.32 -5.12
N PRO A 54 19.71 5.48 -5.64
CA PRO A 54 19.36 5.97 -6.99
C PRO A 54 20.10 5.27 -8.15
N GLY A 55 20.71 4.10 -7.94
CA GLY A 55 21.67 3.50 -8.89
C GLY A 55 21.25 2.22 -9.62
N LEU A 56 20.15 1.56 -9.27
CA LEU A 56 19.79 0.25 -9.83
C LEU A 56 18.71 0.36 -10.92
N LEU A 57 19.03 -0.07 -12.14
CA LEU A 57 18.06 -0.31 -13.21
C LEU A 57 17.01 -1.31 -12.68
N PRO A 58 15.73 -0.92 -12.54
CA PRO A 58 14.75 -1.81 -11.96
C PRO A 58 14.45 -2.94 -12.94
N ASP A 59 14.72 -4.18 -12.53
CA ASP A 59 14.12 -5.35 -13.14
C ASP A 59 12.59 -5.25 -13.06
N GLY A 60 11.87 -5.93 -13.95
CA GLY A 60 10.40 -5.87 -14.01
C GLY A 60 9.74 -6.22 -12.68
N ALA A 61 10.32 -7.12 -11.90
CA ALA A 61 9.88 -7.47 -10.56
C ALA A 61 10.00 -6.29 -9.55
N PHE A 62 11.10 -5.54 -9.59
CA PHE A 62 11.27 -4.34 -8.76
C PHE A 62 10.25 -3.25 -9.12
N ALA A 63 9.90 -3.10 -10.41
CA ALA A 63 8.86 -2.17 -10.83
C ALA A 63 7.47 -2.55 -10.27
N ILE A 64 7.14 -3.85 -10.24
CA ILE A 64 5.90 -4.36 -9.65
C ILE A 64 5.87 -4.08 -8.14
N GLU A 65 6.90 -4.48 -7.40
CA GLU A 65 6.94 -4.32 -5.94
C GLU A 65 6.95 -2.84 -5.52
N ASN A 66 7.69 -2.00 -6.25
CA ASN A 66 7.74 -0.58 -5.95
C ASN A 66 6.40 0.09 -6.25
N SER A 67 5.78 -0.19 -7.40
CA SER A 67 4.45 0.34 -7.72
C SER A 67 3.37 -0.13 -6.75
N ALA A 68 3.43 -1.39 -6.30
CA ALA A 68 2.52 -1.92 -5.28
C ALA A 68 2.66 -1.15 -3.96
N ALA A 69 3.88 -0.97 -3.46
CA ALA A 69 4.11 -0.26 -2.20
C ALA A 69 3.72 1.22 -2.26
N ARG A 70 3.99 1.91 -3.38
CA ARG A 70 3.52 3.28 -3.60
C ARG A 70 2.00 3.35 -3.57
N GLU A 71 1.33 2.36 -4.15
CA GLU A 71 -0.13 2.34 -4.16
C GLU A 71 -0.72 2.14 -2.76
N VAL A 72 -0.18 1.19 -1.98
CA VAL A 72 -0.61 0.99 -0.57
C VAL A 72 -0.46 2.28 0.22
N ARG A 73 0.68 2.98 0.11
CA ARG A 73 0.88 4.29 0.77
C ARG A 73 -0.17 5.30 0.34
N SER A 74 -0.41 5.45 -0.96
CA SER A 74 -1.42 6.38 -1.48
C SER A 74 -2.82 6.08 -0.96
N ILE A 75 -3.19 4.79 -0.83
CA ILE A 75 -4.49 4.38 -0.28
C ILE A 75 -4.59 4.80 1.18
N LEU A 76 -3.53 4.58 1.97
CA LEU A 76 -3.51 4.93 3.40
C LEU A 76 -3.59 6.44 3.63
N ASP A 77 -2.84 7.23 2.87
CA ASP A 77 -2.87 8.68 2.99
C ASP A 77 -4.26 9.23 2.64
N ALA A 78 -4.89 8.70 1.58
CA ALA A 78 -6.26 9.08 1.21
C ALA A 78 -7.29 8.68 2.29
N ALA A 79 -7.14 7.49 2.89
CA ALA A 79 -8.01 7.05 3.97
C ALA A 79 -7.87 7.94 5.21
N ARG A 80 -6.64 8.29 5.60
CA ARG A 80 -6.35 9.21 6.72
C ARG A 80 -6.93 10.60 6.46
N ALA A 81 -6.70 11.15 5.26
CA ALA A 81 -7.22 12.47 4.91
C ALA A 81 -8.74 12.54 5.02
N ARG A 82 -9.46 11.49 4.61
CA ARG A 82 -10.93 11.40 4.80
C ARG A 82 -11.32 11.29 6.27
N ALA A 83 -10.65 10.43 7.04
CA ALA A 83 -10.94 10.24 8.46
C ALA A 83 -10.72 11.51 9.30
N GLU A 84 -9.74 12.35 8.94
CA GLU A 84 -9.53 13.65 9.60
C GLU A 84 -10.52 14.72 9.12
N ALA A 85 -11.02 14.65 7.88
CA ALA A 85 -12.03 15.58 7.37
C ALA A 85 -13.42 15.34 7.97
N ASP A 86 -13.71 14.11 8.39
CA ASP A 86 -14.99 13.70 8.99
C ASP A 86 -15.05 13.90 10.53
N LYS A 87 -13.99 14.43 11.16
CA LYS A 87 -13.91 14.77 12.60
C LYS A 87 -14.28 16.23 12.87
#